data_AF-A0A0X7B8D0-F1
#
_entry.id   AF-A0A0X7B8D0-F1
#
_cell.length_a   1.000
_cell.length_b   1.000
_cell.length_c   1.000
_cell.angle_alpha   90.00
_cell.angle_beta   90.00
_cell.angle_gamma   90.00
#
_symmetry.space_group_name_H-M   'P 1'
#
loop_
_entity.id
_entity.type
_entity.pdbx_description
1 polymer ?
#
loop_
_entity_poly.entity_id
_entity_poly.type
_entity_poly.pdbx_seq_one_letter_code
_entity_poly.pdbx_strand_id
1 'polypeptide(L)' 'MEKQNINDLINKAKSSNQQKAIQKIVPVITKEIEEVQFSFYLEKELLKKLKLKALQEETSMKQLVNDAVKSFLA' A
#
# COMPACT_ATOMS: atom_id res chain seq x y z
N MET A 1 -14.70 -1.77 55.63
CA MET A 1 -13.28 -1.95 55.23
C MET A 1 -13.10 -2.17 53.72
N GLU A 2 -14.07 -1.81 52.86
CA GLU A 2 -14.02 -2.13 51.41
C GLU A 2 -13.55 -0.96 50.51
N LYS A 3 -13.71 0.30 50.96
CA LYS A 3 -13.36 1.49 50.16
C LYS A 3 -11.86 1.66 49.88
N GLN A 4 -11.01 1.08 50.73
CA GLN A 4 -9.54 1.14 50.57
C GLN A 4 -9.07 0.31 49.36
N ASN A 5 -9.73 -0.81 49.08
CA ASN A 5 -9.38 -1.72 47.97
C ASN A 5 -9.61 -1.09 46.58
N ILE A 6 -10.67 -0.29 46.44
CA ILE A 6 -11.01 0.36 45.16
C ILE A 6 -10.02 1.48 44.83
N ASN A 7 -9.57 2.24 45.83
CA ASN A 7 -8.57 3.28 45.63
C ASN A 7 -7.22 2.69 45.19
N ASP A 8 -6.82 1.56 45.75
CA ASP A 8 -5.59 0.86 45.34
C ASP A 8 -5.67 0.35 43.90
N LEU A 9 -6.83 -0.16 43.48
CA LEU A 9 -7.07 -0.58 42.11
C LEU A 9 -7.02 0.60 41.12
N ILE A 10 -7.62 1.74 41.48
CA ILE A 10 -7.60 2.96 40.66
C ILE A 10 -6.17 3.50 40.53
N ASN A 11 -5.40 3.49 41.62
CA ASN A 11 -4.01 3.93 41.60
C ASN A 11 -3.13 3.00 40.76
N LYS A 12 -3.40 1.68 40.78
CA LYS A 12 -2.73 0.70 39.92
C LYS A 12 -3.06 0.88 38.44
N ALA A 13 -4.31 1.22 38.11
CA ALA A 13 -4.72 1.55 36.75
C ALA A 13 -4.11 2.87 36.23
N LYS A 14 -4.00 3.89 37.09
CA LYS A 14 -3.38 5.19 36.75
C LYS A 14 -1.86 5.13 36.65
N SER A 15 -1.20 4.27 37.43
CA SER A 15 0.25 4.05 37.39
C SER A 15 0.70 3.12 36.26
N SER A 16 -0.22 2.31 35.73
CA SER A 16 -0.13 1.74 34.39
C SER A 16 -0.26 2.87 33.35
N ASN A 17 0.75 3.75 33.31
CA ASN A 17 1.09 4.54 32.14
C ASN A 17 1.47 3.55 31.04
N GLN A 18 0.47 2.89 30.45
CA GLN A 18 0.57 2.35 29.11
C GLN A 18 0.85 3.57 28.26
N GLN A 19 2.14 3.84 28.05
CA GLN A 19 2.64 4.79 27.08
C GLN A 19 1.83 4.53 25.83
N LYS A 20 0.86 5.40 25.54
CA LYS A 20 0.06 5.28 24.32
C LYS A 20 1.10 5.16 23.23
N ALA A 21 1.10 4.04 22.51
CA ALA A 21 2.05 3.85 21.43
C ALA A 21 1.75 4.95 20.41
N ILE A 22 2.46 6.07 20.52
CA ILE A 22 2.34 7.19 19.60
C ILE A 22 2.86 6.61 18.29
N GLN A 23 1.95 6.34 17.37
CA GLN A 23 2.31 5.80 16.08
C GLN A 23 3.22 6.82 15.40
N LYS A 24 4.48 6.45 15.19
CA LYS A 24 5.47 7.31 14.54
C LYS A 24 5.04 7.47 13.07
N ILE A 25 4.43 8.61 12.76
CA ILE A 25 4.22 9.05 11.37
C ILE A 25 5.60 9.32 10.77
N VAL A 26 6.01 8.45 9.85
CA VAL A 26 7.20 8.65 9.02
C VAL A 26 6.75 9.24 7.68
N PRO A 27 7.41 10.30 7.18
CA PRO A 27 7.16 10.81 5.84
C PRO A 27 7.33 9.70 4.81
N VAL A 28 6.40 9.62 3.86
CA VAL A 28 6.59 8.76 2.70
C VAL A 28 7.71 9.38 1.87
N ILE A 29 8.86 8.72 1.82
CA ILE A 29 9.97 9.14 0.97
C ILE A 29 9.49 8.97 -0.47
N THR A 30 9.10 10.07 -1.11
CA THR A 30 8.81 10.12 -2.54
C THR A 30 10.13 9.94 -3.28
N LYS A 31 10.33 8.78 -3.91
CA LYS A 31 11.42 8.61 -4.88
C LYS A 31 11.08 9.45 -6.11
N GLU A 32 12.02 10.27 -6.56
CA GLU A 32 11.92 10.87 -7.89
C GLU A 32 12.01 9.74 -8.91
N ILE A 33 10.93 9.52 -9.66
CA ILE A 33 10.84 8.53 -10.72
C ILE A 33 10.41 9.25 -12.00
N GLU A 34 10.99 8.87 -13.13
CA GLU A 34 10.64 9.40 -14.46
C GLU A 34 9.36 8.76 -15.03
N GLU A 35 8.47 8.26 -14.16
CA GLU A 35 7.23 7.59 -14.55
C GLU A 35 6.04 8.26 -13.89
N VAL A 36 4.97 8.46 -14.66
CA VAL A 36 3.69 9.00 -14.18
C VAL A 36 2.64 7.88 -14.20
N GLN A 37 1.84 7.80 -13.14
CA GLN A 37 0.71 6.87 -13.10
C GLN A 37 -0.38 7.31 -14.08
N PHE A 38 -0.81 6.40 -14.95
CA PHE A 38 -1.89 6.60 -15.90
C PHE A 38 -2.92 5.46 -15.77
N SER A 39 -4.21 5.80 -15.75
CA SER A 39 -5.30 4.84 -15.53
C SER A 39 -6.43 5.07 -16.53
N PHE A 40 -6.91 3.99 -17.15
CA PHE A 40 -8.03 4.00 -18.09
C PHE A 40 -8.74 2.64 -18.08
N TYR A 41 -9.95 2.59 -18.66
CA TYR A 41 -10.69 1.34 -18.81
C TYR A 41 -10.20 0.56 -20.03
N LEU A 42 -9.99 -0.75 -19.85
CA LEU A 42 -9.62 -1.69 -20.91
C LEU A 42 -10.73 -2.73 -21.07
N GLU A 43 -11.01 -3.14 -22.30
CA GLU A 43 -11.94 -4.24 -22.55
C GLU A 43 -11.49 -5.52 -21.82
N LYS A 44 -12.45 -6.25 -21.24
CA LYS A 44 -12.15 -7.45 -20.44
C LYS A 44 -11.38 -8.51 -21.23
N GLU A 45 -11.77 -8.72 -22.49
CA GLU A 45 -11.11 -9.68 -23.37
C GLU A 45 -9.68 -9.25 -23.72
N LEU A 46 -9.46 -7.94 -23.92
CA LEU A 46 -8.14 -7.39 -24.18
C LEU A 46 -7.22 -7.56 -22.96
N LEU A 47 -7.73 -7.32 -21.74
CA LEU A 47 -6.99 -7.55 -20.51
C LEU A 47 -6.57 -9.02 -20.35
N LYS A 48 -7.46 -9.97 -20.68
CA LYS A 48 -7.13 -11.41 -20.64
C LYS A 48 -6.00 -11.75 -21.60
N LYS A 49 -6.09 -11.28 -22.85
CA LYS A 49 -5.04 -11.50 -23.86
C LYS A 49 -3.70 -10.90 -23.44
N LEU A 50 -3.71 -9.69 -22.88
CA LEU A 50 -2.52 -9.03 -22.37
C LEU A 50 -1.83 -9.85 -21.26
N LYS A 51 -2.61 -10.38 -20.31
CA LYS A 51 -2.09 -11.24 -19.24
C LYS A 51 -1.48 -12.54 -19.78
N LEU A 52 -2.15 -13.19 -20.72
CA LEU A 52 -1.63 -14.43 -21.31
C LEU A 52 -0.33 -14.18 -22.07
N LYS A 53 -0.24 -13.09 -22.84
CA LYS A 53 0.99 -12.70 -23.55
C LYS A 53 2.14 -12.40 -22.58
N ALA A 54 1.86 -11.69 -21.48
CA ALA A 54 2.86 -11.42 -20.44
C ALA A 54 3.44 -12.71 -19.83
N LEU A 55 2.59 -13.71 -19.60
CA LEU A 55 3.03 -15.03 -19.11
C LEU A 55 3.87 -15.79 -20.14
N GLN A 56 3.48 -15.74 -21.42
CA GLN A 56 4.18 -16.44 -22.51
C GLN A 56 5.57 -15.86 -22.79
N GLU A 57 5.71 -14.54 -22.68
CA GLU A 57 6.96 -13.82 -22.96
C GLU A 57 7.81 -13.61 -21.70
N GLU A 58 7.43 -14.21 -20.57
CA GLU A 58 8.09 -14.08 -19.27
C GLU A 58 8.37 -12.62 -18.89
N THR A 59 7.42 -11.73 -19.21
CA THR A 59 7.55 -10.28 -19.05
C THR A 59 6.38 -9.70 -18.27
N SER A 60 6.47 -8.41 -17.92
CA SER A 60 5.39 -7.72 -17.21
C SER A 60 4.38 -7.10 -18.17
N MET A 61 3.11 -7.01 -17.73
CA MET A 61 2.09 -6.26 -18.48
C MET A 61 2.48 -4.80 -18.70
N LYS A 62 3.18 -4.19 -17.74
CA LYS A 62 3.69 -2.80 -17.85
C LYS A 62 4.64 -2.67 -19.04
N GLN A 63 5.59 -3.61 -19.16
CA GLN A 63 6.56 -3.61 -20.25
C GLN A 63 5.84 -3.75 -21.60
N LEU A 64 4.91 -4.70 -21.72
CA LEU A 64 4.12 -4.88 -22.95
C LEU A 64 3.33 -3.64 -23.36
N VAL A 65 2.67 -2.98 -22.40
CA VAL A 65 1.90 -1.77 -22.69
C VAL A 65 2.83 -0.63 -23.12
N ASN A 66 3.93 -0.42 -22.40
CA ASN A 66 4.89 0.62 -22.75
C ASN A 66 5.53 0.38 -24.12
N ASP A 67 5.89 -0.85 -24.44
CA ASP A 67 6.50 -1.20 -25.73
C ASP A 67 5.49 -1.06 -26.87
N ALA A 68 4.25 -1.49 -26.68
CA ALA A 68 3.19 -1.29 -27.67
C ALA A 68 2.92 0.22 -27.93
N VAL A 69 2.87 1.03 -26.87
CA VAL A 69 2.69 2.49 -26.99
C VAL A 69 3.90 3.12 -27.69
N LYS A 70 5.13 2.74 -27.34
CA LYS A 70 6.35 3.21 -28.02
C LYS A 70 6.35 2.82 -29.49
N SER A 71 6.06 1.57 -29.83
CA SER A 71 6.02 1.09 -31.22
C SER A 71 4.91 1.72 -32.05
N PHE A 72 3.83 2.20 -31.44
CA PHE A 72 2.74 2.89 -32.14
C PHE A 72 3.03 4.38 -32.37
N LEU A 73 3.75 5.02 -31.44
CA LEU A 73 4.04 6.46 -31.48
C LEU A 73 5.40 6.82 -32.12
N ALA A 74 6.33 5.85 -32.23
CA ALA A 74 7.63 6.01 -32.86
C ALA A 74 7.56 5.74 -34.38
#